data_AF-A0A927J6T7-F1
#
_entry.id   AF-A0A927J6T7-F1
#
_cell.length_a   1.000
_cell.length_b   1.000
_cell.length_c   1.000
_cell.angle_alpha   90.00
_cell.angle_beta   90.00
_cell.angle_gamma   90.00
#
_symmetry.space_group_name_H-M   'P 1'
#
loop_
_entity.id
_entity.type
_entity.pdbx_description
1 polymer ?
#
loop_
_entity_poly.entity_id
_entity_poly.type
_entity_poly.pdbx_seq_one_letter_code
_entity_poly.pdbx_strand_id
1 'polypeptide(L)'
;MKNIVFIFTLFLMFFYSSCFQSSQKGLTDKSVNENIQSSITEFDINSIPITNSEIGEYPYLSAPKGYQYINEHNRVYEEKYFFYNDSLVMTIGGQYYHVMVLPIDGQEFSETSVVKNYEETILQLGGVLVYSGGIINKATDLLRKNSMRYAKDMYDPYPYNYKQFLVRTSQGNIWFELCYGLNTKGLDFTVIYEKR
;
A
#
# COMPACT_ATOMS: atom_id res chain seq x y z
N MET A 1 -19.09 44.19 -39.36
CA MET A 1 -20.49 44.11 -39.84
C MET A 1 -20.72 42.73 -40.42
N LYS A 2 -21.88 42.14 -40.08
CA LYS A 2 -22.52 40.92 -40.62
C LYS A 2 -22.01 39.56 -40.11
N ASN A 3 -22.74 39.10 -39.10
CA ASN A 3 -22.87 37.74 -38.59
C ASN A 3 -23.54 36.85 -39.64
N ILE A 4 -23.13 35.59 -39.74
CA ILE A 4 -23.91 34.53 -40.40
C ILE A 4 -24.10 33.39 -39.40
N VAL A 5 -25.37 33.19 -39.07
CA VAL A 5 -25.93 32.14 -38.22
C VAL A 5 -26.24 30.95 -39.11
N PHE A 6 -25.82 29.74 -38.73
CA PHE A 6 -26.33 28.50 -39.34
C PHE A 6 -27.07 27.68 -38.27
N ILE A 7 -28.39 27.62 -38.45
CA ILE A 7 -29.33 26.76 -37.75
C ILE A 7 -29.45 25.48 -38.58
N PHE A 8 -29.32 24.31 -37.96
CA PHE A 8 -29.76 23.04 -38.57
C PHE A 8 -30.71 22.32 -37.61
N THR A 9 -31.97 22.27 -38.04
CA THR A 9 -33.12 21.63 -37.42
C THR A 9 -33.26 20.18 -37.88
N LEU A 10 -33.42 19.28 -36.90
CA LEU A 10 -34.39 18.18 -36.79
C LEU A 10 -34.81 17.40 -38.06
N PHE A 11 -34.61 16.08 -38.05
CA PHE A 11 -35.50 15.14 -38.74
C PHE A 11 -35.82 13.91 -37.88
N LEU A 12 -37.11 13.57 -37.87
CA LEU A 12 -37.80 12.62 -37.02
C LEU A 12 -38.18 11.37 -37.84
N MET A 13 -38.34 10.24 -37.15
CA MET A 13 -39.14 9.03 -37.50
C MET A 13 -38.65 8.12 -38.63
N PHE A 14 -38.64 6.81 -38.38
CA PHE A 14 -39.70 5.89 -38.83
C PHE A 14 -39.62 4.53 -38.10
N PHE A 15 -40.73 4.22 -37.42
CA PHE A 15 -41.43 2.93 -37.28
C PHE A 15 -40.74 1.65 -37.77
N TYR A 16 -40.63 0.66 -36.88
CA TYR A 16 -41.19 -0.68 -37.14
C TYR A 16 -41.95 -1.20 -35.92
N SER A 17 -43.26 -1.32 -36.12
CA SER A 17 -44.18 -2.11 -35.31
C SER A 17 -44.09 -3.56 -35.77
N SER A 18 -43.94 -4.50 -34.84
CA SER A 18 -44.22 -5.92 -35.07
C SER A 18 -44.69 -6.54 -33.77
N CYS A 19 -45.97 -6.90 -33.78
CA CYS A 19 -46.73 -7.56 -32.74
C CYS A 19 -46.47 -9.07 -32.83
N PHE A 20 -46.23 -9.78 -31.71
CA PHE A 20 -46.86 -11.08 -31.50
C PHE A 20 -46.88 -11.51 -30.03
N GLN A 21 -47.94 -12.25 -29.73
CA GLN A 21 -48.55 -12.47 -28.44
C GLN A 21 -47.95 -13.67 -27.67
N SER A 22 -48.09 -13.57 -26.35
CA SER A 22 -47.77 -14.49 -25.26
C SER A 22 -47.77 -15.99 -25.54
N SER A 23 -46.78 -16.68 -24.97
CA SER A 23 -46.96 -18.03 -24.40
C SER A 23 -46.02 -18.22 -23.19
N GLN A 24 -46.56 -18.55 -22.02
CA GLN A 24 -45.83 -18.94 -20.81
C GLN A 24 -45.79 -20.46 -20.67
N LYS A 25 -44.59 -20.99 -20.42
CA LYS A 25 -44.17 -22.20 -19.67
C LYS A 25 -42.87 -22.67 -20.32
N GLY A 26 -41.70 -22.67 -19.70
CA GLY A 26 -41.35 -22.92 -18.30
C GLY A 26 -40.33 -24.05 -18.33
N LEU A 27 -39.08 -23.77 -17.96
CA LEU A 27 -38.08 -24.67 -17.36
C LEU A 27 -36.73 -23.93 -17.29
N THR A 28 -36.33 -23.62 -16.05
CA THR A 28 -34.96 -23.55 -15.52
C THR A 28 -33.85 -23.09 -16.46
N ASP A 29 -33.38 -21.86 -16.27
CA ASP A 29 -31.96 -21.55 -16.45
C ASP A 29 -31.44 -20.79 -15.24
N LYS A 30 -30.20 -21.12 -14.88
CA LYS A 30 -29.50 -20.78 -13.65
C LYS A 30 -29.47 -19.27 -13.44
N SER A 31 -29.92 -18.83 -12.27
CA SER A 31 -29.55 -17.53 -11.72
C SER A 31 -28.02 -17.49 -11.61
N VAL A 32 -27.37 -16.84 -12.57
CA VAL A 32 -25.98 -16.40 -12.42
C VAL A 32 -26.01 -15.41 -11.28
N ASN A 33 -25.44 -15.85 -10.15
CA ASN A 33 -25.31 -15.08 -8.95
C ASN A 33 -24.31 -13.96 -9.24
N GLU A 34 -24.81 -12.78 -9.63
CA GLU A 34 -24.04 -11.54 -9.60
C GLU A 34 -23.82 -11.14 -8.14
N ASN A 35 -22.71 -11.61 -7.59
CA ASN A 35 -21.95 -11.02 -6.50
C ASN A 35 -20.67 -11.86 -6.41
N ILE A 36 -19.46 -11.32 -6.37
CA ILE A 36 -18.98 -10.40 -5.35
C ILE A 36 -17.86 -9.53 -5.97
N GLN A 37 -18.14 -8.27 -6.31
CA GLN A 37 -17.12 -7.22 -6.21
C GLN A 37 -17.32 -6.59 -4.84
N SER A 38 -16.84 -7.28 -3.80
CA SER A 38 -16.78 -6.71 -2.46
C SER A 38 -15.75 -5.59 -2.53
N SER A 39 -16.23 -4.34 -2.46
CA SER A 39 -15.40 -3.27 -1.95
C SER A 39 -14.99 -3.68 -0.53
N ILE A 40 -13.79 -4.21 -0.37
CA ILE A 40 -13.22 -4.49 0.95
C ILE A 40 -12.95 -3.12 1.58
N THR A 41 -13.97 -2.54 2.21
CA THR A 41 -13.94 -1.23 2.86
C THR A 41 -13.26 -1.25 4.23
N GLU A 42 -12.90 -2.43 4.73
CA GLU A 42 -12.36 -2.62 6.08
C GLU A 42 -11.16 -3.56 6.04
N PHE A 43 -10.05 -3.15 6.66
CA PHE A 43 -8.90 -4.01 6.89
C PHE A 43 -9.17 -4.91 8.09
N ASP A 44 -9.35 -6.20 7.85
CA ASP A 44 -9.40 -7.18 8.93
C ASP A 44 -8.01 -7.78 9.18
N ILE A 45 -7.33 -7.28 10.20
CA ILE A 45 -6.03 -7.81 10.64
C ILE A 45 -6.09 -9.29 11.05
N ASN A 46 -7.27 -9.80 11.45
CA ASN A 46 -7.42 -11.19 11.88
C ASN A 46 -7.42 -12.18 10.73
N SER A 47 -7.66 -11.72 9.50
CA SER A 47 -7.53 -12.52 8.28
C SER A 47 -6.07 -12.91 7.95
N ILE A 48 -5.11 -12.16 8.48
CA ILE A 48 -3.68 -12.45 8.32
C ILE A 48 -3.26 -13.50 9.36
N PRO A 49 -2.64 -14.62 8.97
CA PRO A 49 -2.27 -15.69 9.89
C PRO A 49 -1.16 -15.26 10.85
N ILE A 50 -1.14 -15.85 12.04
CA ILE A 50 0.03 -15.79 12.93
C ILE A 50 1.10 -16.70 12.36
N THR A 51 2.32 -16.18 12.18
CA THR A 51 3.47 -16.94 11.70
C THR A 51 4.03 -17.85 12.80
N ASN A 52 4.60 -18.98 12.38
CA ASN A 52 5.40 -19.88 13.22
C ASN A 52 6.91 -19.79 12.90
N SER A 53 7.31 -18.89 11.99
CA SER A 53 8.73 -18.68 11.65
C SER A 53 9.51 -18.10 12.82
N GLU A 54 10.80 -18.43 12.91
CA GLU A 54 11.73 -17.74 13.80
C GLU A 54 11.97 -16.31 13.30
N ILE A 55 11.56 -15.32 14.09
CA ILE A 55 11.59 -13.90 13.69
C ILE A 55 12.95 -13.24 13.91
N GLY A 56 13.74 -13.75 14.87
CA GLY A 56 14.97 -13.14 15.32
C GLY A 56 14.74 -11.98 16.30
N GLU A 57 15.81 -11.24 16.57
CA GLU A 57 15.84 -10.14 17.54
C GLU A 57 15.52 -8.81 16.86
N TYR A 58 14.82 -7.91 17.55
CA TYR A 58 14.54 -6.55 17.07
C TYR A 58 15.84 -5.80 16.71
N PRO A 59 15.95 -5.13 15.54
CA PRO A 59 14.90 -4.74 14.58
C PRO A 59 14.63 -5.78 13.46
N TYR A 60 14.94 -7.04 13.72
CA TYR A 60 14.64 -8.25 12.94
C TYR A 60 15.45 -8.44 11.67
N LEU A 61 15.69 -7.37 10.91
CA LEU A 61 16.40 -7.42 9.64
C LEU A 61 17.73 -6.68 9.71
N SER A 62 18.69 -7.18 8.93
CA SER A 62 19.99 -6.55 8.70
C SER A 62 20.04 -5.93 7.31
N ALA A 63 20.98 -5.01 7.09
CA ALA A 63 21.21 -4.45 5.78
C ALA A 63 21.53 -5.56 4.75
N PRO A 64 20.93 -5.51 3.54
CA PRO A 64 21.28 -6.45 2.48
C PRO A 64 22.77 -6.39 2.16
N LYS A 65 23.33 -7.50 1.67
CA LYS A 65 24.75 -7.58 1.31
C LYS A 65 25.13 -6.44 0.35
N GLY A 66 26.19 -5.71 0.69
CA GLY A 66 26.66 -4.55 -0.09
C GLY A 66 26.06 -3.21 0.35
N TYR A 67 25.15 -3.22 1.32
CA TYR A 67 24.50 -2.04 1.88
C TYR A 67 24.81 -1.89 3.37
N GLN A 68 24.53 -0.71 3.90
CA GLN A 68 24.72 -0.34 5.30
C GLN A 68 23.55 0.49 5.81
N TYR A 69 23.38 0.50 7.13
CA TYR A 69 22.43 1.37 7.84
C TYR A 69 23.11 2.65 8.27
N ILE A 70 22.48 3.77 7.97
CA ILE A 70 22.85 5.09 8.48
C ILE A 70 21.61 5.80 9.04
N ASN A 71 21.81 6.94 9.72
CA ASN A 71 20.74 7.76 10.28
C ASN A 71 19.77 6.95 11.16
N GLU A 72 20.32 6.14 12.06
CA GLU A 72 19.52 5.28 12.93
C GLU A 72 18.70 6.09 13.94
N HIS A 73 17.41 5.75 14.01
CA HIS A 73 16.48 6.28 14.99
C HIS A 73 15.77 5.13 15.71
N ASN A 74 16.03 4.98 17.00
CA ASN A 74 15.38 3.98 17.86
C ASN A 74 14.58 4.67 18.96
N ARG A 75 13.30 4.31 19.09
CA ARG A 75 12.34 4.94 20.00
C ARG A 75 11.50 3.87 20.67
N VAL A 76 11.35 3.97 21.99
CA VAL A 76 10.52 3.05 22.79
C VAL A 76 9.05 3.08 22.34
N TYR A 77 8.57 4.25 21.89
CA TYR A 77 7.24 4.43 21.33
C TYR A 77 7.25 5.53 20.27
N GLU A 78 6.62 5.26 19.14
CA GLU A 78 6.28 6.22 18.09
C GLU A 78 4.99 5.77 17.40
N GLU A 79 4.22 6.72 16.88
CA GLU A 79 3.07 6.45 16.03
C GLU A 79 3.38 6.78 14.58
N LYS A 80 3.08 5.85 13.67
CA LYS A 80 3.29 6.04 12.24
C LYS A 80 2.08 5.61 11.44
N TYR A 81 1.89 6.26 10.30
CA TYR A 81 0.84 5.86 9.36
C TYR A 81 1.26 4.67 8.51
N PHE A 82 0.37 3.68 8.46
CA PHE A 82 0.39 2.57 7.51
C PHE A 82 -0.85 2.65 6.62
N PHE A 83 -0.71 2.21 5.37
CA PHE A 83 -1.72 2.29 4.33
C PHE A 83 -2.26 0.90 4.06
N TYR A 84 -3.52 0.84 3.64
CA TYR A 84 -4.14 -0.42 3.20
C TYR A 84 -4.76 -0.27 1.81
N ASN A 85 -5.46 0.84 1.60
CA ASN A 85 -5.95 1.27 0.30
C ASN A 85 -5.97 2.80 0.25
N ASP A 86 -6.31 3.38 -0.90
CA ASP A 86 -6.31 4.83 -1.16
C ASP A 86 -7.08 5.68 -0.13
N SER A 87 -8.01 5.07 0.61
CA SER A 87 -8.86 5.75 1.59
C SER A 87 -8.64 5.30 3.04
N LEU A 88 -7.83 4.27 3.28
CA LEU A 88 -7.61 3.70 4.61
C LEU A 88 -6.15 3.88 5.05
N VAL A 89 -5.98 4.83 5.98
CA VAL A 89 -4.74 5.10 6.70
C VAL A 89 -4.96 4.66 8.15
N MET A 90 -4.08 3.81 8.66
CA MET A 90 -4.05 3.36 10.05
C MET A 90 -2.91 4.06 10.78
N THR A 91 -3.14 4.46 12.02
CA THR A 91 -2.06 4.89 12.92
C THR A 91 -1.63 3.69 13.74
N ILE A 92 -0.39 3.25 13.58
CA ILE A 92 0.20 2.13 14.31
C ILE A 92 1.20 2.69 15.31
N GLY A 93 1.05 2.31 16.58
CA GLY A 93 1.91 2.71 17.69
C GLY A 93 2.75 1.56 18.21
N GLY A 94 4.02 1.80 18.49
CA GLY A 94 4.89 0.76 19.05
C GLY A 94 6.36 1.13 19.12
N GLN A 95 7.19 0.14 19.44
CA GLN A 95 8.64 0.30 19.43
C GLN A 95 9.10 0.54 18.00
N TYR A 96 9.75 1.66 17.77
CA TYR A 96 10.06 2.18 16.45
C TYR A 96 11.55 2.18 16.17
N TYR A 97 11.89 1.70 14.98
CA TYR A 97 13.23 1.69 14.44
C TYR A 97 13.18 2.18 13.01
N HIS A 98 14.09 3.06 12.67
CA HIS A 98 14.23 3.59 11.32
C HIS A 98 15.69 3.77 10.96
N VAL A 99 16.02 3.46 9.72
CA VAL A 99 17.33 3.67 9.12
C VAL A 99 17.18 4.04 7.65
N MET A 100 18.16 4.77 7.14
CA MET A 100 18.38 4.88 5.70
C MET A 100 19.38 3.80 5.27
N VAL A 101 19.02 3.06 4.23
CA VAL A 101 19.83 1.99 3.64
C VAL A 101 20.56 2.54 2.42
N LEU A 102 21.88 2.55 2.48
CA LEU A 102 22.76 3.07 1.41
C LEU A 102 23.74 2.00 0.95
N PRO A 103 24.24 2.06 -0.31
CA PRO A 103 25.34 1.20 -0.71
C PRO A 103 26.58 1.54 0.12
N ILE A 104 27.42 0.54 0.38
CA ILE A 104 28.75 0.78 0.93
C ILE A 104 29.60 1.52 -0.12
N ASP A 105 30.47 2.42 0.32
CA ASP A 105 31.28 3.31 -0.52
C ASP A 105 31.84 2.62 -1.78
N GLY A 106 31.66 3.29 -2.92
CA GLY A 106 32.11 2.82 -4.23
C GLY A 106 31.13 1.90 -4.97
N GLN A 107 29.99 1.54 -4.36
CA GLN A 107 28.92 0.78 -5.03
C GLN A 107 27.75 1.67 -5.47
N GLU A 108 27.12 1.29 -6.58
CA GLU A 108 25.90 1.93 -7.07
C GLU A 108 24.67 1.37 -6.34
N PHE A 109 23.75 2.25 -5.96
CA PHE A 109 22.49 1.84 -5.34
C PHE A 109 21.58 1.18 -6.38
N SER A 110 21.12 -0.04 -6.10
CA SER A 110 20.14 -0.74 -6.92
C SER A 110 18.81 -0.88 -6.17
N GLU A 111 17.90 0.07 -6.37
CA GLU A 111 16.56 0.07 -5.76
C GLU A 111 15.88 -1.30 -5.88
N THR A 112 15.76 -1.81 -7.11
CA THR A 112 15.13 -3.11 -7.40
C THR A 112 15.73 -4.25 -6.59
N SER A 113 17.07 -4.28 -6.44
CA SER A 113 17.75 -5.35 -5.73
C SER A 113 17.50 -5.28 -4.22
N VAL A 114 17.58 -4.08 -3.63
CA VAL A 114 17.38 -3.90 -2.18
C VAL A 114 15.93 -4.12 -1.80
N VAL A 115 14.99 -3.54 -2.56
CA VAL A 115 13.54 -3.71 -2.32
C VAL A 115 13.15 -5.18 -2.43
N LYS A 116 13.62 -5.87 -3.47
CA LYS A 116 13.35 -7.31 -3.64
C LYS A 116 13.94 -8.14 -2.51
N ASN A 117 15.17 -7.85 -2.08
CA ASN A 117 15.80 -8.59 -0.98
C ASN A 117 15.02 -8.46 0.34
N TYR A 118 14.60 -7.24 0.69
CA TYR A 118 13.77 -7.03 1.87
C TYR A 118 12.41 -7.71 1.76
N GLU A 119 11.73 -7.56 0.62
CA GLU A 119 10.45 -8.20 0.37
C GLU A 119 10.54 -9.72 0.54
N GLU A 120 11.51 -10.38 -0.11
CA GLU A 120 11.71 -11.83 0.02
C GLU A 120 12.00 -12.23 1.46
N THR A 121 12.83 -11.45 2.17
CA THR A 121 13.17 -11.72 3.57
C THR A 121 11.95 -11.58 4.49
N ILE A 122 11.15 -10.52 4.33
CA ILE A 122 9.93 -10.30 5.10
C ILE A 122 8.89 -11.39 4.83
N LEU A 123 8.73 -11.80 3.56
CA LEU A 123 7.83 -12.89 3.19
C LEU A 123 8.26 -14.23 3.82
N GLN A 124 9.57 -14.50 3.93
CA GLN A 124 10.09 -15.69 4.62
C GLN A 124 9.77 -15.71 6.13
N LEU A 125 9.67 -14.53 6.75
CA LEU A 125 9.20 -14.40 8.15
C LEU A 125 7.68 -14.62 8.31
N GLY A 126 6.96 -14.88 7.21
CA GLY A 126 5.50 -14.97 7.20
C GLY A 126 4.82 -13.62 7.07
N GLY A 127 5.52 -12.61 6.55
CA GLY A 127 4.96 -11.30 6.26
C GLY A 127 3.93 -11.36 5.15
N VAL A 128 2.93 -10.49 5.26
CA VAL A 128 1.93 -10.25 4.21
C VAL A 128 2.07 -8.81 3.74
N LEU A 129 2.18 -8.62 2.42
CA LEU A 129 2.14 -7.30 1.81
C LEU A 129 0.76 -6.68 2.03
N VAL A 130 0.69 -5.60 2.80
CA VAL A 130 -0.56 -4.88 3.10
C VAL A 130 -0.80 -3.71 2.15
N TYR A 131 0.28 -3.13 1.62
CA TYR A 131 0.20 -2.03 0.67
C TYR A 131 1.44 -1.96 -0.23
N SER A 132 1.22 -1.63 -1.50
CA SER A 132 2.27 -1.33 -2.47
C SER A 132 1.80 -0.23 -3.40
N GLY A 133 2.47 0.91 -3.42
CA GLY A 133 2.05 2.05 -4.24
C GLY A 133 2.67 3.38 -3.79
N GLY A 134 2.21 4.47 -4.41
CA GLY A 134 2.65 5.81 -4.04
C GLY A 134 2.07 6.30 -2.71
N ILE A 135 2.45 7.50 -2.26
CA ILE A 135 1.74 8.12 -1.13
C ILE A 135 0.26 8.38 -1.50
N ILE A 136 -0.67 7.98 -0.65
CA ILE A 136 -2.11 8.19 -0.87
C ILE A 136 -2.57 9.57 -0.37
N ASN A 137 -3.53 10.19 -1.07
CA ASN A 137 -3.98 11.57 -0.77
C ASN A 137 -4.36 11.78 0.69
N LYS A 138 -5.08 10.81 1.29
CA LYS A 138 -5.47 10.88 2.70
C LYS A 138 -4.26 10.91 3.64
N ALA A 139 -3.19 10.15 3.33
CA ALA A 139 -1.97 10.16 4.12
C ALA A 139 -1.25 11.50 3.99
N THR A 140 -1.17 12.06 2.77
CA THR A 140 -0.62 13.41 2.53
C THR A 140 -1.35 14.47 3.34
N ASP A 141 -2.69 14.44 3.35
CA ASP A 141 -3.49 15.37 4.14
C ASP A 141 -3.29 15.21 5.64
N LEU A 142 -3.22 13.97 6.14
CA LEU A 142 -2.96 13.68 7.55
C LEU A 142 -1.56 14.12 7.97
N LEU A 143 -0.54 13.92 7.15
CA LEU A 143 0.84 14.39 7.40
C LEU A 143 0.94 15.92 7.41
N ARG A 144 0.20 16.60 6.51
CA ARG A 144 0.15 18.06 6.49
C ARG A 144 -0.58 18.63 7.70
N LYS A 145 -1.64 17.95 8.16
CA LYS A 145 -2.47 18.39 9.30
C LYS A 145 -1.82 18.08 10.65
N ASN A 146 -1.21 16.90 10.76
CA ASN A 146 -0.66 16.39 12.00
C ASN A 146 0.86 16.43 11.88
N SER A 147 1.52 17.23 12.72
CA SER A 147 2.99 17.33 12.77
C SER A 147 3.62 16.07 13.37
N MET A 148 3.52 14.95 12.64
CA MET A 148 3.99 13.63 13.09
C MET A 148 5.50 13.65 13.26
N ARG A 149 5.99 13.13 14.40
CA ARG A 149 7.41 13.17 14.72
C ARG A 149 8.26 12.35 13.74
N TYR A 150 7.76 11.18 13.33
CA TYR A 150 8.46 10.30 12.38
C TYR A 150 8.70 10.95 11.00
N ALA A 151 7.92 11.97 10.62
CA ALA A 151 8.09 12.62 9.32
C ALA A 151 9.45 13.31 9.17
N LYS A 152 10.13 13.61 10.29
CA LYS A 152 11.50 14.16 10.30
C LYS A 152 12.59 13.11 10.08
N ASP A 153 12.25 11.84 10.29
CA ASP A 153 13.18 10.72 10.16
C ASP A 153 13.28 10.29 8.69
N MET A 154 12.19 10.46 7.94
CA MET A 154 12.11 10.05 6.54
C MET A 154 12.98 10.91 5.63
N TYR A 155 13.75 10.25 4.77
CA TYR A 155 14.22 10.85 3.53
C TYR A 155 12.99 11.21 2.67
N ASP A 156 13.07 12.29 1.90
CA ASP A 156 11.98 12.77 1.03
C ASP A 156 12.27 12.41 -0.44
N PRO A 157 12.23 11.11 -0.83
CA PRO A 157 12.37 10.74 -2.23
C PRO A 157 11.08 11.11 -2.96
N TYR A 158 11.18 11.87 -4.05
CA TYR A 158 10.03 12.22 -4.87
C TYR A 158 10.13 11.62 -6.28
N PRO A 159 9.09 10.90 -6.77
CA PRO A 159 7.87 10.51 -6.06
C PRO A 159 8.11 9.38 -5.05
N TYR A 160 7.38 9.40 -3.93
CA TYR A 160 7.42 8.36 -2.91
C TYR A 160 6.73 7.09 -3.40
N ASN A 161 7.39 5.95 -3.22
CA ASN A 161 6.84 4.62 -3.32
C ASN A 161 6.99 3.91 -1.97
N TYR A 162 5.97 3.14 -1.61
CA TYR A 162 5.89 2.39 -0.38
C TYR A 162 5.67 0.91 -0.69
N LYS A 163 6.35 0.05 0.08
CA LYS A 163 5.89 -1.31 0.36
C LYS A 163 5.76 -1.47 1.86
N GLN A 164 4.57 -1.85 2.31
CA GLN A 164 4.27 -2.06 3.71
C GLN A 164 3.84 -3.49 3.94
N PHE A 165 4.36 -4.09 5.00
CA PHE A 165 4.12 -5.49 5.33
C PHE A 165 3.72 -5.64 6.79
N LEU A 166 2.94 -6.68 7.06
CA LEU A 166 2.58 -7.11 8.40
C LEU A 166 3.04 -8.54 8.64
N VAL A 167 3.79 -8.76 9.70
CA VAL A 167 4.02 -10.08 10.29
C VAL A 167 3.26 -10.15 11.61
N ARG A 168 2.33 -11.10 11.75
CA ARG A 168 1.63 -11.34 13.02
C ARG A 168 2.32 -12.45 13.78
N THR A 169 2.64 -12.21 15.05
CA THR A 169 3.19 -13.22 15.97
C THR A 169 2.19 -13.51 17.09
N SER A 170 2.51 -14.47 17.97
CA SER A 170 1.75 -14.68 19.20
C SER A 170 1.91 -13.54 20.20
N GLN A 171 3.05 -12.83 20.19
CA GLN A 171 3.43 -11.81 21.18
C GLN A 171 3.07 -10.38 20.75
N GLY A 172 2.91 -10.14 19.46
CA GLY A 172 2.67 -8.81 18.90
C GLY A 172 2.66 -8.82 17.37
N ASN A 173 2.49 -7.64 16.78
CA ASN A 173 2.54 -7.43 15.34
C ASN A 173 3.83 -6.67 14.97
N ILE A 174 4.42 -7.04 13.84
CA ILE A 174 5.61 -6.37 13.32
C ILE A 174 5.24 -5.77 11.98
N TRP A 175 5.37 -4.45 11.90
CA TRP A 175 5.06 -3.66 10.73
C TRP A 175 6.35 -3.21 10.07
N PHE A 176 6.58 -3.61 8.83
CA PHE A 176 7.73 -3.20 8.04
C PHE A 176 7.29 -2.20 6.96
N GLU A 177 8.08 -1.16 6.75
CA GLU A 177 7.91 -0.23 5.64
C GLU A 177 9.23 -0.04 4.90
N LEU A 178 9.15 -0.15 3.58
CA LEU A 178 10.16 0.33 2.64
C LEU A 178 9.61 1.60 2.00
N CYS A 179 10.34 2.71 2.11
CA CYS A 179 10.03 3.94 1.39
C CYS A 179 11.20 4.30 0.47
N TYR A 180 10.92 4.48 -0.81
CA TYR A 180 11.90 4.70 -1.87
C TYR A 180 11.30 5.56 -2.99
N GLY A 181 12.09 5.93 -4.00
CA GLY A 181 11.58 6.76 -5.09
C GLY A 181 12.57 6.92 -6.22
N LEU A 182 12.13 7.54 -7.31
CA LEU A 182 12.92 7.63 -8.53
C LEU A 182 14.28 8.29 -8.27
N ASN A 183 15.35 7.69 -8.81
CA ASN A 183 16.72 8.18 -8.71
C ASN A 183 17.23 8.37 -7.27
N THR A 184 16.62 7.69 -6.30
CA THR A 184 17.14 7.69 -4.94
C THR A 184 18.51 7.00 -4.86
N LYS A 185 19.35 7.46 -3.93
CA LYS A 185 20.64 6.81 -3.62
C LYS A 185 20.53 5.83 -2.44
N GLY A 186 19.34 5.71 -1.87
CA GLY A 186 19.04 4.86 -0.72
C GLY A 186 17.55 4.60 -0.57
N LEU A 187 17.17 3.81 0.42
CA LEU A 187 15.77 3.66 0.82
C LEU A 187 15.64 3.76 2.32
N ASP A 188 14.49 4.24 2.77
CA ASP A 188 14.15 4.22 4.18
C ASP A 188 13.57 2.86 4.53
N PHE A 189 14.09 2.26 5.59
CA PHE A 189 13.58 1.05 6.19
C PHE A 189 13.08 1.37 7.59
N THR A 190 11.80 1.09 7.84
CA THR A 190 11.16 1.33 9.14
C THR A 190 10.55 0.04 9.68
N VAL A 191 10.67 -0.15 10.98
CA VAL A 191 10.04 -1.24 11.74
C VAL A 191 9.24 -0.64 12.90
N ILE A 192 7.98 -1.05 13.05
CA ILE A 192 7.22 -0.87 14.28
C ILE A 192 6.87 -2.23 14.86
N TYR A 193 7.27 -2.46 16.11
CA TYR A 193 6.76 -3.57 16.90
C TYR A 193 5.60 -3.08 17.77
N GLU A 194 4.39 -3.47 17.37
CA GLU A 194 3.14 -3.21 18.05
C GLU A 194 2.86 -4.37 19.02
N LYS A 195 3.02 -4.11 20.31
CA LYS A 195 2.76 -5.11 21.36
C LYS A 195 1.25 -5.36 21.50
N ARG A 196 0.85 -6.62 21.64
CA ARG A 196 -0.53 -7.00 21.99
C ARG A 196 -0.88 -6.71 23.44
#